data_AF-H6URY9-F1
#
_entry.id   AF-H6URY9-F1
#
_cell.length_a   1.000
_cell.length_b   1.000
_cell.length_c   1.000
_cell.angle_alpha   90.00
_cell.angle_beta   90.00
_cell.angle_gamma   90.00
#
_symmetry.space_group_name_H-M   'P 1'
#
loop_
_entity.id
_entity.type
_entity.pdbx_description
1 polymer ?
#
loop_
_entity_poly.entity_id
_entity_poly.type
_entity_poly.pdbx_seq_one_letter_code
_entity_poly.pdbx_strand_id
1 'polypeptide(L)'
;SNKSSSKVVHVETPTSLLGALRTRNISPVTIYRGDFEVSSQLKIKGWVYKKTSEEKFPTLKKYSEKAPPTDKFATHEIKVDYEYKSIEDPNKVVPPEQRIKGFRYGPQVVPISSAELEAVKFKPEKSVKLLGFTDASNIMRHYYLKDVNIFIAEPGNKKAILALSSLARAMKEMNKVAIVR
;
A
#
# COMPACT_ATOMS: atom_id res chain seq x y z
N SER A 1 23.30 -27.03 -6.61
CA SER A 1 24.09 -27.10 -5.36
C SER A 1 23.67 -25.94 -4.46
N ASN A 2 22.74 -26.18 -3.52
CA ASN A 2 22.29 -25.15 -2.58
C ASN A 2 23.28 -25.09 -1.42
N LYS A 3 24.21 -24.13 -1.47
CA LYS A 3 25.10 -23.83 -0.35
C LYS A 3 24.29 -23.14 0.76
N SER A 4 23.96 -23.88 1.81
CA SER A 4 23.43 -23.31 3.04
C SER A 4 24.53 -22.51 3.74
N SER A 5 24.40 -21.18 3.83
CA SER A 5 25.28 -20.35 4.63
C SER A 5 24.68 -20.15 6.03
N SER A 6 25.39 -20.55 7.08
CA SER A 6 25.08 -20.15 8.46
C SER A 6 25.93 -18.94 8.85
N LYS A 7 25.34 -17.99 9.57
CA LYS A 7 26.05 -16.85 10.16
C LYS A 7 25.81 -16.89 11.66
N VAL A 8 26.88 -17.06 12.44
CA VAL A 8 26.82 -16.98 13.91
C VAL A 8 26.83 -15.50 14.29
N VAL A 9 25.85 -15.08 15.08
CA VAL A 9 25.76 -13.71 15.61
C VAL A 9 25.69 -13.82 17.12
N HIS A 10 26.70 -13.31 17.82
CA HIS A 10 26.67 -13.20 19.27
C HIS A 10 25.73 -12.05 19.66
N VAL A 11 24.81 -12.35 20.57
CA VAL A 11 23.78 -11.42 21.03
C VAL A 11 24.03 -11.16 22.52
N GLU A 12 24.30 -9.91 22.87
CA GLU A 12 24.56 -9.49 24.25
C GLU A 12 23.28 -9.37 25.09
N THR A 13 22.14 -9.07 24.45
CA THR A 13 20.86 -8.78 25.13
C THR A 13 19.70 -9.51 24.45
N PRO A 14 18.70 -10.04 25.20
CA PRO A 14 17.56 -10.75 24.59
C PRO A 14 16.78 -9.94 23.55
N THR A 15 16.76 -8.60 23.66
CA THR A 15 16.16 -7.70 22.65
C THR A 15 16.92 -7.68 21.33
N SER A 16 18.23 -7.86 21.33
CA SER A 16 19.02 -7.97 20.09
C SER A 16 18.75 -9.30 19.37
N LEU A 17 18.15 -10.29 20.05
CA LEU A 17 17.68 -11.56 19.47
C LEU A 17 16.45 -11.35 18.58
N LEU A 18 15.62 -10.33 18.84
CA LEU A 18 14.52 -9.94 17.94
C LEU A 18 15.05 -9.48 16.57
N GLY A 19 16.25 -8.88 16.52
CA GLY A 19 16.94 -8.57 15.27
C GLY A 19 17.56 -9.80 14.58
N ALA A 20 17.73 -10.91 15.31
CA ALA A 20 18.23 -12.18 14.77
C ALA A 20 17.11 -13.02 14.12
N LEU A 21 15.85 -12.81 14.51
CA LEU A 21 14.68 -13.33 13.80
C LEU A 21 14.54 -12.58 12.48
N ARG A 22 15.20 -13.12 11.45
CA ARG A 22 15.14 -12.55 10.11
C ARG A 22 13.72 -12.70 9.58
N THR A 23 12.96 -11.60 9.60
CA THR A 23 11.71 -11.48 8.82
C THR A 23 12.01 -11.86 7.38
N ARG A 24 11.06 -12.52 6.71
CA ARG A 24 11.19 -12.98 5.32
C ARG A 24 11.87 -11.91 4.46
N ASN A 25 13.01 -12.24 3.85
CA ASN A 25 13.66 -11.33 2.90
C ASN A 25 12.81 -11.27 1.63
N ILE A 26 12.05 -10.19 1.46
CA ILE A 26 11.29 -9.91 0.24
C ILE A 26 12.06 -8.86 -0.57
N SER A 27 12.25 -9.12 -1.86
CA SER A 27 12.82 -8.12 -2.75
C SER A 27 11.86 -6.94 -2.88
N PRO A 28 12.34 -5.69 -2.74
CA PRO A 28 11.47 -4.53 -2.81
C PRO A 28 10.87 -4.41 -4.22
N VAL A 29 9.55 -4.25 -4.28
CA VAL A 29 8.81 -4.07 -5.53
C VAL A 29 8.56 -2.58 -5.78
N THR A 30 8.67 -2.16 -7.03
CA THR A 30 8.39 -0.78 -7.44
C THR A 30 6.89 -0.48 -7.36
N ILE A 31 6.52 0.59 -6.65
CA ILE A 31 5.14 1.11 -6.55
C ILE A 31 4.79 1.91 -7.80
N TYR A 32 5.76 2.66 -8.30
CA TYR A 32 5.63 3.53 -9.46
C TYR A 32 6.87 3.45 -10.33
N ARG A 33 6.65 3.46 -11.64
CA ARG A 33 7.69 3.61 -12.66
C ARG A 33 7.16 4.63 -13.65
N GLY A 34 7.88 5.73 -13.81
CA GLY A 34 7.46 6.78 -14.73
C GLY A 34 8.27 8.04 -14.53
N ASP A 35 7.70 9.14 -14.96
CA ASP A 35 8.38 10.43 -15.01
C ASP A 35 8.04 11.25 -13.78
N PHE A 36 9.07 11.77 -13.11
CA PHE A 36 8.95 12.85 -12.15
C PHE A 36 8.94 14.18 -12.91
N GLU A 37 7.77 14.82 -12.92
CA GLU A 37 7.55 16.08 -13.62
C GLU A 37 7.85 17.25 -12.69
N VAL A 38 8.99 17.92 -12.93
CA VAL A 38 9.35 19.16 -12.23
C VAL A 38 8.64 20.35 -12.89
N SER A 39 8.58 20.32 -14.22
CA SER A 39 7.82 21.26 -15.05
C SER A 39 7.31 20.53 -16.29
N SER A 40 6.44 21.16 -17.09
CA SER A 40 5.95 20.58 -18.34
C SER A 40 7.07 20.19 -19.32
N GLN A 41 8.25 20.81 -19.19
CA GLN A 41 9.42 20.57 -20.04
C GLN A 41 10.46 19.67 -19.37
N LEU A 42 10.55 19.67 -18.03
CA LEU A 42 11.54 18.92 -17.28
C LEU A 42 10.93 17.67 -16.65
N LYS A 43 11.19 16.53 -17.29
CA LYS A 43 10.75 15.20 -16.85
C LYS A 43 11.96 14.31 -16.54
N ILE A 44 11.99 13.74 -15.34
CA ILE A 44 13.08 12.88 -14.87
C ILE A 44 12.54 11.47 -14.66
N LYS A 45 13.07 10.47 -15.36
CA LYS A 45 12.63 9.08 -15.20
C LYS A 45 13.05 8.52 -13.84
N GLY A 46 12.09 8.01 -13.08
CA GLY A 46 12.34 7.45 -11.75
C GLY A 46 11.39 6.34 -11.34
N TRP A 47 11.88 5.53 -10.41
CA TRP A 47 11.21 4.40 -9.80
C TRP A 47 11.02 4.65 -8.31
N VAL A 48 9.85 4.30 -7.80
CA VAL A 48 9.50 4.46 -6.38
C VAL A 48 9.43 3.10 -5.72
N TYR A 49 10.13 2.95 -4.61
CA TYR A 49 10.14 1.75 -3.77
C TYR A 49 9.57 2.04 -2.39
N LYS A 50 8.97 1.04 -1.75
CA LYS A 50 8.63 1.14 -0.32
C LYS A 50 9.89 0.98 0.52
N LYS A 51 10.15 1.92 1.43
CA LYS A 51 11.20 1.79 2.45
C LYS A 51 10.68 1.06 3.68
N THR A 52 9.50 1.46 4.10
CA THR A 52 8.82 0.89 5.26
C THR A 52 7.48 0.34 4.80
N SER A 53 7.09 -0.79 5.35
CA SER A 53 5.76 -1.34 5.21
C SER A 53 5.40 -1.99 6.54
N GLU A 54 4.16 -1.84 6.95
CA GLU A 54 3.62 -2.61 8.06
C GLU A 54 3.62 -4.10 7.67
N GLU A 55 4.30 -4.94 8.48
CA GLU A 55 4.28 -6.38 8.31
C GLU A 55 3.02 -6.92 8.98
N LYS A 56 2.18 -7.60 8.19
CA LYS A 56 0.93 -8.20 8.68
C LYS A 56 1.13 -9.68 8.92
N PHE A 57 0.61 -10.17 10.05
CA PHE A 57 0.59 -11.60 10.31
C PHE A 57 -0.25 -12.34 9.28
N PRO A 58 0.11 -13.58 8.91
CA PRO A 58 -0.72 -14.44 8.08
C PRO A 58 -2.13 -14.59 8.67
N THR A 59 -3.16 -14.51 7.84
CA THR A 59 -4.54 -14.68 8.28
C THR A 59 -4.79 -16.12 8.72
N LEU A 60 -5.38 -16.30 9.90
CA LEU A 60 -5.85 -17.61 10.37
C LEU A 60 -7.10 -18.02 9.57
N LYS A 61 -7.04 -19.16 8.87
CA LYS A 61 -8.20 -19.74 8.19
C LYS A 61 -9.06 -20.53 9.20
N LYS A 62 -10.38 -20.47 9.05
CA LYS A 62 -11.30 -21.29 9.84
C LYS A 62 -11.31 -22.72 9.30
N TYR A 63 -11.10 -23.68 10.18
CA TYR A 63 -11.09 -25.12 9.86
C TYR A 63 -12.27 -25.82 10.54
N SER A 64 -12.85 -26.82 9.87
CA SER A 64 -13.88 -27.70 10.43
C SER A 64 -13.37 -29.14 10.49
N GLU A 65 -13.54 -29.79 11.64
CA GLU A 65 -13.21 -31.20 11.86
C GLU A 65 -14.27 -32.17 11.33
N LYS A 66 -15.40 -31.64 10.82
CA LYS A 66 -16.54 -32.45 10.32
C LYS A 66 -16.38 -32.96 8.89
N ALA A 67 -15.29 -32.63 8.20
CA ALA A 67 -15.04 -33.10 6.84
C ALA A 67 -14.59 -34.58 6.88
N PRO A 68 -15.09 -35.46 5.99
CA PRO A 68 -14.68 -36.86 5.98
C PRO A 68 -13.18 -36.99 5.72
N PRO A 69 -12.42 -37.73 6.55
CA PRO A 69 -10.97 -37.85 6.41
C PRO A 69 -10.52 -38.65 5.16
N THR A 70 -11.46 -39.23 4.42
CA THR A 70 -11.20 -40.19 3.34
C THR A 70 -10.98 -39.53 1.96
N ASP A 71 -11.33 -38.26 1.78
CA ASP A 71 -11.29 -37.61 0.46
C ASP A 71 -10.04 -36.73 0.28
N LYS A 72 -9.15 -37.11 -0.64
CA LYS A 72 -7.85 -36.46 -0.91
C LYS A 72 -7.99 -35.03 -1.46
N PHE A 73 -9.19 -34.63 -1.86
CA PHE A 73 -9.50 -33.29 -2.37
C PHE A 73 -10.30 -32.41 -1.39
N ALA A 74 -10.70 -32.94 -0.22
CA ALA A 74 -11.50 -32.20 0.75
C ALA A 74 -10.66 -31.14 1.48
N THR A 75 -10.70 -29.91 0.97
CA THR A 75 -10.17 -28.73 1.65
C THR A 75 -11.09 -28.49 2.85
N HIS A 76 -10.61 -28.77 4.07
CA HIS A 76 -11.32 -28.57 5.35
C HIS A 76 -11.63 -27.08 5.66
N GLU A 77 -11.70 -26.24 4.62
CA GLU A 77 -11.93 -24.81 4.64
C GLU A 77 -13.43 -24.54 4.78
N ILE A 78 -13.79 -23.71 5.76
CA ILE A 78 -15.18 -23.29 5.97
C ILE A 78 -15.50 -22.14 5.00
N LYS A 79 -16.48 -22.36 4.12
CA LYS A 79 -17.13 -21.28 3.36
C LYS A 79 -18.21 -20.65 4.23
N VAL A 80 -18.22 -19.31 4.30
CA VAL A 80 -19.19 -18.54 5.08
C VAL A 80 -20.08 -17.78 4.09
N ASP A 81 -21.37 -18.11 4.07
CA ASP A 81 -22.37 -17.39 3.30
C ASP A 81 -23.14 -16.41 4.21
N TYR A 82 -23.44 -15.23 3.68
CA TYR A 82 -24.12 -14.16 4.42
C TYR A 82 -25.49 -13.89 3.82
N GLU A 83 -26.51 -13.94 4.67
CA GLU A 83 -27.88 -13.54 4.33
C GLU A 83 -28.18 -12.16 4.93
N TYR A 84 -28.80 -11.29 4.13
CA TYR A 84 -29.20 -9.95 4.55
C TYR A 84 -30.72 -9.91 4.63
N LYS A 85 -31.24 -9.47 5.78
CA LYS A 85 -32.67 -9.39 6.08
C LYS A 85 -33.11 -7.94 6.19
N SER A 86 -34.38 -7.67 5.88
CA SER A 86 -34.95 -6.32 6.05
C SER A 86 -35.02 -5.96 7.53
N ILE A 87 -34.90 -4.67 7.84
CA ILE A 87 -35.07 -4.13 9.19
C ILE A 87 -36.55 -4.15 9.59
N GLU A 88 -37.45 -3.90 8.63
CA GLU A 88 -38.90 -3.85 8.85
C GLU A 88 -39.49 -5.26 9.04
N ASP A 89 -39.01 -6.23 8.24
CA ASP A 89 -39.47 -7.62 8.27
C ASP A 89 -38.29 -8.61 8.38
N PRO A 90 -38.01 -9.15 9.58
CA PRO A 90 -36.89 -10.08 9.80
C PRO A 90 -37.01 -11.42 9.05
N ASN A 91 -38.20 -11.77 8.57
CA ASN A 91 -38.43 -13.01 7.80
C ASN A 91 -38.16 -12.84 6.29
N LYS A 92 -38.00 -11.61 5.81
CA LYS A 92 -37.78 -11.33 4.38
C LYS A 92 -36.29 -11.19 4.09
N VAL A 93 -35.75 -12.16 3.35
CA VAL A 93 -34.38 -12.11 2.85
C VAL A 93 -34.33 -11.19 1.62
N VAL A 94 -33.41 -10.24 1.60
CA VAL A 94 -33.24 -9.27 0.51
C VAL A 94 -32.25 -9.83 -0.52
N PRO A 95 -32.65 -10.10 -1.77
CA PRO A 95 -31.75 -10.56 -2.83
C PRO A 95 -30.65 -9.54 -3.15
N PRO A 96 -29.46 -9.97 -3.60
CA PRO A 96 -28.33 -9.08 -3.89
C PRO A 96 -28.65 -8.00 -4.95
N GLU A 97 -29.51 -8.31 -5.91
CA GLU A 97 -29.91 -7.39 -6.99
C GLU A 97 -30.72 -6.19 -6.49
N GLN A 98 -31.47 -6.37 -5.40
CA GLN A 98 -32.27 -5.32 -4.77
C GLN A 98 -31.45 -4.48 -3.79
N ARG A 99 -30.17 -4.81 -3.57
CA ARG A 99 -29.31 -4.11 -2.62
C ARG A 99 -28.63 -2.93 -3.30
N ILE A 100 -28.96 -1.73 -2.85
CA ILE A 100 -28.31 -0.48 -3.28
C ILE A 100 -27.45 0.03 -2.13
N LYS A 101 -26.28 0.58 -2.44
CA LYS A 101 -25.41 1.19 -1.43
C LYS A 101 -25.99 2.55 -1.02
N GLY A 102 -26.37 2.66 0.24
CA GLY A 102 -26.76 3.93 0.86
C GLY A 102 -25.55 4.63 1.47
N PHE A 103 -25.34 5.90 1.11
CA PHE A 103 -24.35 6.78 1.71
C PHE A 103 -25.05 7.75 2.65
N ARG A 104 -24.57 7.89 3.89
CA ARG A 104 -25.12 8.86 4.83
C ARG A 104 -24.58 10.25 4.51
N TYR A 105 -25.49 11.19 4.30
CA TYR A 105 -25.19 12.61 4.15
C TYR A 105 -25.94 13.38 5.25
N GLY A 106 -25.25 13.55 6.39
CA GLY A 106 -25.87 14.03 7.62
C GLY A 106 -26.95 13.06 8.12
N PRO A 107 -28.19 13.52 8.41
CA PRO A 107 -29.28 12.66 8.85
C PRO A 107 -29.91 11.84 7.71
N GLN A 108 -29.66 12.19 6.45
CA GLN A 108 -30.29 11.54 5.29
C GLN A 108 -29.42 10.39 4.76
N VAL A 109 -30.07 9.35 4.24
CA VAL A 109 -29.41 8.26 3.52
C VAL A 109 -29.68 8.45 2.04
N VAL A 110 -28.62 8.71 1.26
CA VAL A 110 -28.68 8.88 -0.20
C VAL A 110 -28.33 7.55 -0.85
N PRO A 111 -29.28 6.89 -1.55
CA PRO A 111 -28.98 5.69 -2.32
C PRO A 111 -28.22 6.09 -3.60
N ILE A 112 -27.07 5.46 -3.84
CA ILE A 112 -26.30 5.64 -5.08
C ILE A 112 -26.05 4.25 -5.68
N SER A 113 -26.41 4.08 -6.96
CA SER A 113 -26.16 2.82 -7.66
C SER A 113 -24.67 2.60 -7.90
N SER A 114 -24.27 1.35 -8.14
CA SER A 114 -22.87 1.03 -8.47
C SER A 114 -22.41 1.73 -9.76
N ALA A 115 -23.29 1.84 -10.76
CA ALA A 115 -22.99 2.49 -12.03
C ALA A 115 -22.78 4.01 -11.88
N GLU A 116 -23.66 4.68 -11.14
CA GLU A 116 -23.50 6.12 -10.85
C GLU A 116 -22.24 6.39 -10.03
N LEU A 117 -21.97 5.56 -9.01
CA LEU A 117 -20.79 5.71 -8.18
C LEU A 117 -19.51 5.58 -9.02
N GLU A 118 -19.46 4.65 -9.96
CA GLU A 118 -18.29 4.46 -10.83
C GLU A 118 -18.11 5.60 -11.84
N ALA A 119 -19.21 6.18 -12.34
CA ALA A 119 -19.18 7.34 -13.23
C ALA A 119 -18.71 8.61 -12.50
N VAL A 120 -19.16 8.82 -11.26
CA VAL A 120 -18.83 10.01 -10.45
C VAL A 120 -17.46 9.89 -9.77
N LYS A 121 -16.95 8.68 -9.60
CA LYS A 121 -15.65 8.45 -8.93
C LYS A 121 -14.52 9.13 -9.70
N PHE A 122 -13.75 9.95 -8.97
CA PHE A 122 -12.52 10.54 -9.48
C PHE A 122 -11.54 9.45 -9.93
N LYS A 123 -11.12 9.49 -11.19
CA LYS A 123 -10.13 8.58 -11.78
C LYS A 123 -8.75 9.25 -11.76
N PRO A 124 -7.90 8.98 -10.75
CA PRO A 124 -6.57 9.59 -10.68
C PRO A 124 -5.64 9.01 -11.74
N GLU A 125 -4.91 9.87 -12.43
CA GLU A 125 -3.78 9.48 -13.24
C GLU A 125 -2.55 9.24 -12.34
N LYS A 126 -1.87 8.10 -12.54
CA LYS A 126 -0.63 7.79 -11.82
C LYS A 126 0.48 8.70 -12.34
N SER A 127 0.79 9.75 -11.60
CA SER A 127 1.87 10.69 -11.93
C SER A 127 2.56 11.13 -10.66
N VAL A 128 3.79 11.64 -10.80
CA VAL A 128 4.57 12.23 -9.70
C VAL A 128 4.91 13.65 -10.13
N LYS A 129 4.07 14.61 -9.74
CA LYS A 129 4.16 16.01 -10.19
C LYS A 129 4.59 16.91 -9.04
N LEU A 130 5.64 17.72 -9.27
CA LEU A 130 6.06 18.73 -8.31
C LEU A 130 5.02 19.85 -8.23
N LEU A 131 4.50 20.11 -7.03
CA LEU A 131 3.62 21.25 -6.77
C LEU A 131 4.42 22.49 -6.37
N GLY A 132 5.48 22.31 -5.59
CA GLY A 132 6.35 23.40 -5.16
C GLY A 132 7.39 22.99 -4.13
N PHE A 133 8.23 23.93 -3.75
CA PHE A 133 9.23 23.77 -2.69
C PHE A 133 8.82 24.59 -1.46
N THR A 134 9.09 24.05 -0.28
CA THR A 134 8.89 24.74 1.00
C THR A 134 10.09 24.49 1.91
N ASP A 135 10.18 25.23 3.02
CA ASP A 135 11.23 25.01 4.02
C ASP A 135 11.00 23.70 4.78
N ALA A 136 12.09 23.00 5.11
CA ALA A 136 12.00 21.77 5.89
C ALA A 136 11.33 21.98 7.26
N SER A 137 11.44 23.18 7.84
CA SER A 137 10.80 23.55 9.11
C SER A 137 9.28 23.57 9.05
N ASN A 138 8.69 23.78 7.87
CA ASN A 138 7.23 23.85 7.71
C ASN A 138 6.58 22.47 7.80
N ILE A 139 7.34 21.39 7.55
CA ILE A 139 6.84 20.02 7.58
C ILE A 139 7.32 19.34 8.86
N MET A 140 6.51 19.45 9.90
CA MET A 140 6.78 18.81 11.18
C MET A 140 6.56 17.30 11.10
N ARG A 141 7.33 16.53 11.88
CA ARG A 141 7.30 15.06 11.86
C ARG A 141 5.93 14.46 12.18
N HIS A 142 5.12 15.15 12.98
CA HIS A 142 3.77 14.69 13.35
C HIS A 142 2.73 14.87 12.22
N TYR A 143 3.06 15.56 11.12
CA TYR A 143 2.20 15.63 9.93
C TYR A 143 2.35 14.43 9.00
N TYR A 144 3.28 13.51 9.26
CA TYR A 144 3.47 12.33 8.43
C TYR A 144 2.33 11.33 8.65
N LEU A 145 1.68 10.92 7.55
CA LEU A 145 0.47 10.09 7.61
C LEU A 145 0.71 8.60 7.33
N LYS A 146 1.59 8.26 6.39
CA LYS A 146 1.71 6.91 5.82
C LYS A 146 3.17 6.46 5.69
N ASP A 147 3.33 5.21 5.26
CA ASP A 147 4.59 4.57 4.87
C ASP A 147 5.56 5.47 4.10
N VAL A 148 6.84 5.29 4.37
CA VAL A 148 7.93 6.00 3.70
C VAL A 148 8.28 5.30 2.39
N ASN A 149 8.37 6.10 1.33
CA ASN A 149 8.81 5.65 0.02
C ASN A 149 10.20 6.23 -0.30
N ILE A 150 10.97 5.50 -1.10
CA ILE A 150 12.26 5.96 -1.65
C ILE A 150 12.08 6.17 -3.15
N PHE A 151 12.50 7.35 -3.62
CA PHE A 151 12.55 7.68 -5.03
C PHE A 151 13.98 7.46 -5.55
N ILE A 152 14.12 6.68 -6.61
CA ILE A 152 15.40 6.36 -7.25
C ILE A 152 15.27 6.68 -8.74
N ALA A 153 16.32 7.18 -9.37
CA ALA A 153 16.33 7.35 -10.82
C ALA A 153 16.28 5.98 -11.53
N GLU A 154 15.76 5.97 -12.76
CA GLU A 154 15.71 4.76 -13.58
C GLU A 154 17.11 4.12 -13.70
N PRO A 155 17.29 2.85 -13.26
CA PRO A 155 18.57 2.16 -13.37
C PRO A 155 18.99 2.02 -14.85
N GLY A 156 20.20 2.47 -15.16
CA GLY A 156 20.73 2.49 -16.53
C GLY A 156 20.65 3.87 -17.20
N ASN A 157 19.79 4.77 -16.73
CA ASN A 157 19.68 6.12 -17.29
C ASN A 157 20.60 7.12 -16.56
N LYS A 158 21.83 7.28 -17.06
CA LYS A 158 22.84 8.17 -16.46
C LYS A 158 22.36 9.63 -16.33
N LYS A 159 21.58 10.12 -17.31
CA LYS A 159 21.06 11.50 -17.29
C LYS A 159 20.05 11.70 -16.17
N ALA A 160 19.12 10.75 -16.00
CA ALA A 160 18.15 10.79 -14.91
C ALA A 160 18.80 10.68 -13.52
N ILE A 161 19.83 9.82 -13.40
CA ILE A 161 20.61 9.67 -12.15
C ILE A 161 21.28 10.99 -11.78
N LEU A 162 21.92 11.65 -12.75
CA LEU A 162 22.59 12.93 -12.51
C LEU A 162 21.57 14.02 -12.11
N ALA A 163 20.45 14.12 -12.82
CA ALA A 163 19.41 15.11 -12.57
C ALA A 163 18.74 14.94 -11.19
N LEU A 164 18.46 13.69 -10.78
CA LEU A 164 17.89 13.42 -9.47
C LEU A 164 18.91 13.69 -8.35
N SER A 165 20.17 13.33 -8.57
CA SER A 165 21.25 13.56 -7.61
C SER A 165 21.51 15.05 -7.40
N SER A 166 21.53 15.85 -8.47
CA SER A 166 21.70 17.31 -8.37
C SER A 166 20.51 17.95 -7.64
N LEU A 167 19.28 17.54 -7.95
CA LEU A 167 18.07 17.99 -7.25
C LEU A 167 18.14 17.69 -5.74
N ALA A 168 18.46 16.43 -5.38
CA ALA A 168 18.52 16.02 -3.98
C ALA A 168 19.61 16.77 -3.19
N ARG A 169 20.77 17.04 -3.82
CA ARG A 169 21.84 17.83 -3.20
C ARG A 169 21.42 19.29 -3.03
N ALA A 170 20.85 19.91 -4.05
CA ALA A 170 20.38 21.30 -3.99
C ALA A 170 19.32 21.48 -2.88
N MET A 171 18.38 20.53 -2.77
CA MET A 171 17.37 20.54 -1.70
C MET A 171 17.99 20.43 -0.30
N LYS A 172 19.04 19.59 -0.16
CA LYS A 172 19.76 19.44 1.12
C LYS A 172 20.55 20.70 1.48
N GLU A 173 21.24 21.31 0.52
CA GLU A 173 22.03 22.52 0.72
C GLU A 173 21.14 23.72 1.10
N MET A 174 19.98 23.86 0.44
CA MET A 174 19.04 24.95 0.72
C MET A 174 18.09 24.66 1.89
N ASN A 175 18.17 23.47 2.51
CA ASN A 175 17.23 22.99 3.52
C ASN A 175 15.75 23.11 3.10
N LYS A 176 15.48 22.82 1.82
CA LYS A 176 14.14 22.85 1.22
C LYS A 176 13.62 21.43 1.00
N VAL A 177 12.30 21.29 1.08
CA VAL A 177 11.57 20.05 0.80
C VAL A 177 10.59 20.27 -0.35
N ALA A 178 10.36 19.23 -1.14
CA ALA A 178 9.48 19.25 -2.29
C ALA A 178 8.12 18.68 -1.92
N ILE A 179 7.05 19.38 -2.30
CA ILE A 179 5.67 18.90 -2.20
C ILE A 179 5.30 18.32 -3.56
N VAL A 180 4.90 17.04 -3.56
CA VAL A 180 4.67 16.25 -4.77
C VAL A 180 3.28 15.61 -4.70
N ARG A 181 2.59 15.56 -5.84
CA ARG A 181 1.31 14.86 -6.03
C ARG A 181 1.54 13.50 -6.68
#